data_AF-A0A7C4MNM5-F1
#
_entry.id   AF-A0A7C4MNM5-F1
#
_cell.length_a   1.000
_cell.length_b   1.000
_cell.length_c   1.000
_cell.angle_alpha   90.00
_cell.angle_beta   90.00
_cell.angle_gamma   90.00
#
_symmetry.space_group_name_H-M   'P 1'
#
loop_
_entity.id
_entity.type
_entity.pdbx_description
1 polymer ?
#
loop_
_entity_poly.entity_id
_entity_poly.type
_entity_poly.pdbx_seq_one_letter_code
_entity_poly.pdbx_strand_id
1 'polypeptide(L)'
;MNRSVCWRVIKIGALFQAVLNDAVLWAAESQGSNWRDMYDPIMKWVNFAILLFVIVKYAGPPLLNFLRAQGRDIEREMTRIEKQKAEMLYHLKQVQKQLNQSDIRMTEIRQRIIDEGQRRKAAIIREAEEESRRLIESAGKKAEAHLLEAKRKLQEELIDLAADRALQTLPKVVRAEDRERMITSYLDQIHS
;
A
#
# COMPACT_ATOMS: atom_id res chain seq x y z
N MET A 1 4.23 -45.79 -15.51
CA MET A 1 4.71 -47.11 -15.01
C MET A 1 4.24 -48.19 -15.99
N ASN A 2 5.16 -48.81 -16.72
CA ASN A 2 4.86 -49.48 -17.99
C ASN A 2 4.31 -50.91 -17.77
N ARG A 3 2.99 -51.09 -17.93
CA ARG A 3 2.27 -52.38 -17.69
C ARG A 3 2.84 -53.55 -18.52
N SER A 4 3.49 -53.26 -19.66
CA SER A 4 4.14 -54.25 -20.52
C SER A 4 5.45 -54.80 -19.95
N VAL A 5 6.18 -54.03 -19.14
CA VAL A 5 7.42 -54.49 -18.46
C VAL A 5 7.05 -55.40 -17.29
N CYS A 6 6.02 -55.04 -16.52
CA CYS A 6 5.51 -55.86 -15.42
C CYS A 6 5.05 -57.24 -15.92
N TRP A 7 4.29 -57.29 -17.02
CA TRP A 7 3.80 -58.57 -17.57
C TRP A 7 4.91 -59.42 -18.19
N ARG A 8 5.98 -58.81 -18.73
CA ARG A 8 7.16 -59.52 -19.23
C ARG A 8 8.00 -60.12 -18.09
N VAL A 9 8.17 -59.38 -16.99
CA VAL A 9 8.88 -59.88 -15.79
C VAL A 9 8.10 -61.01 -15.12
N ILE A 10 6.76 -60.90 -15.01
CA ILE A 10 5.91 -61.96 -14.46
C ILE A 10 5.97 -63.23 -15.33
N LYS A 11 5.90 -63.10 -16.66
CA LYS A 11 5.99 -64.25 -17.56
C LYS A 11 7.33 -64.95 -17.52
N ILE A 12 8.43 -64.21 -17.41
CA ILE A 12 9.77 -64.79 -17.33
C ILE A 12 10.02 -65.39 -15.94
N GLY A 13 9.48 -64.80 -14.87
CA GLY A 13 9.47 -65.40 -13.53
C GLY A 13 8.70 -66.71 -13.49
N ALA A 14 7.56 -66.81 -14.20
CA ALA A 14 6.80 -68.05 -14.34
C ALA A 14 7.56 -69.10 -15.18
N LEU A 15 8.26 -68.68 -16.24
CA LEU A 15 9.10 -69.57 -17.05
C LEU A 15 10.34 -70.06 -16.28
N PHE A 16 10.89 -69.21 -15.41
CA PHE A 16 12.00 -69.54 -14.51
C PHE A 16 11.56 -70.48 -13.37
N GLN A 17 10.37 -70.29 -12.81
CA GLN A 17 9.75 -71.22 -11.85
C GLN A 17 9.46 -72.58 -12.47
N ALA A 18 9.01 -72.64 -13.72
CA ALA A 18 8.79 -73.89 -14.44
C ALA A 18 10.10 -74.68 -14.63
N VAL A 19 11.18 -74.00 -15.05
CA VAL A 19 12.52 -74.61 -15.22
C VAL A 19 13.11 -75.10 -13.88
N LEU A 20 12.82 -74.42 -12.76
CA LEU A 20 13.26 -74.86 -11.43
C LEU A 20 12.46 -76.06 -10.90
N ASN A 21 11.16 -76.15 -11.18
CA ASN A 21 10.34 -77.29 -10.77
C ASN A 21 10.74 -78.59 -11.47
N ASP A 22 11.11 -78.54 -12.76
CA ASP A 22 11.58 -79.72 -13.49
C ASP A 22 12.92 -80.25 -12.94
N ALA A 23 13.80 -79.38 -12.45
CA ALA A 23 15.05 -79.80 -11.82
C ALA A 23 14.83 -80.48 -10.45
N VAL A 24 13.80 -80.09 -9.70
CA VAL A 24 13.48 -80.69 -8.39
C VAL A 24 12.75 -82.04 -8.55
N LEU A 25 11.90 -82.19 -9.58
CA LEU A 25 11.23 -83.47 -9.87
C LEU A 25 12.18 -84.60 -10.32
N TRP A 26 13.35 -84.26 -10.85
CA TRP A 26 14.39 -85.22 -11.25
C TRP A 26 15.44 -85.49 -10.17
N ALA A 27 15.34 -84.83 -9.00
CA ALA A 27 16.25 -85.01 -7.87
C ALA A 27 15.71 -85.99 -6.81
N ALA A 28 14.48 -86.49 -6.95
CA ALA A 28 13.85 -87.34 -5.94
C ALA A 28 14.18 -88.84 -6.06
N GLU A 29 14.64 -89.34 -7.21
CA GLU A 29 15.14 -90.73 -7.33
C GLU A 29 16.22 -90.82 -8.41
N SER A 30 17.45 -91.19 -8.04
CA SER A 30 18.19 -92.24 -8.77
C SER A 30 19.52 -92.58 -8.11
N GLN A 31 19.59 -93.82 -7.67
CA GLN A 31 20.80 -94.57 -7.37
C GLN A 31 21.45 -95.02 -8.69
N GLY A 32 22.73 -94.70 -8.92
CA GLY A 32 23.63 -95.46 -9.82
C GLY A 32 24.23 -94.79 -11.08
N SER A 33 25.57 -94.89 -11.18
CA SER A 33 26.44 -94.95 -12.38
C SER A 33 27.28 -93.72 -12.78
N ASN A 34 28.60 -93.99 -12.90
CA ASN A 34 29.80 -93.14 -12.97
C ASN A 34 29.96 -92.19 -14.20
N TRP A 35 28.92 -92.03 -15.04
CA TRP A 35 28.93 -91.15 -16.22
C TRP A 35 28.16 -89.84 -16.01
N ARG A 36 27.35 -89.75 -14.94
CA ARG A 36 26.59 -88.55 -14.57
C ARG A 36 27.41 -87.51 -13.81
N ASP A 37 28.52 -87.89 -13.14
CA ASP A 37 29.36 -86.97 -12.37
C ASP A 37 30.04 -85.89 -13.23
N MET A 38 30.27 -86.15 -14.52
CA MET A 38 30.75 -85.14 -15.48
C MET A 38 29.62 -84.34 -16.15
N TYR A 39 28.40 -84.90 -16.23
CA TYR A 39 27.26 -84.27 -16.90
C TYR A 39 26.55 -83.24 -16.01
N ASP A 40 26.47 -83.53 -14.72
CA ASP A 40 25.82 -82.70 -13.72
C ASP A 40 26.40 -81.26 -13.60
N PRO A 41 27.74 -81.05 -13.59
CA PRO A 41 28.30 -79.70 -13.61
C PRO A 41 28.07 -78.97 -14.94
N ILE A 42 28.13 -79.65 -16.09
CA ILE A 42 27.91 -79.03 -17.40
C ILE A 42 26.48 -78.49 -17.51
N MET A 43 25.49 -79.27 -17.07
CA MET A 43 24.09 -78.85 -17.05
C MET A 43 23.87 -77.65 -16.11
N LYS A 44 24.54 -77.63 -14.96
CA LYS A 44 24.53 -76.49 -14.02
C LYS A 44 25.14 -75.23 -14.63
N TRP A 45 26.26 -75.34 -15.34
CA TRP A 45 26.90 -74.21 -16.04
C TRP A 45 26.05 -73.68 -17.20
N VAL A 46 25.37 -74.55 -17.94
CA VAL A 46 24.43 -74.15 -19.00
C VAL A 46 23.23 -73.41 -18.40
N ASN A 47 22.65 -73.91 -17.30
CA ASN A 47 21.57 -73.22 -16.60
C ASN A 47 22.05 -71.87 -16.03
N PHE A 48 23.25 -71.82 -15.46
CA PHE A 48 23.87 -70.57 -14.99
C PHE A 48 24.10 -69.57 -16.13
N ALA A 49 24.55 -70.02 -17.30
CA ALA A 49 24.73 -69.17 -18.48
C ALA A 49 23.40 -68.61 -19.00
N ILE A 50 22.34 -69.44 -19.02
CA ILE A 50 20.98 -69.00 -19.37
C ILE A 50 20.48 -67.95 -18.36
N LEU A 51 20.64 -68.21 -17.07
CA LEU A 51 20.29 -67.28 -16.00
C LEU A 51 21.04 -65.95 -16.16
N LEU A 52 22.35 -66.00 -16.36
CA LEU A 52 23.20 -64.82 -16.53
C LEU A 52 22.79 -64.02 -17.78
N PHE A 53 22.47 -64.69 -18.88
CA PHE A 53 21.98 -64.05 -20.10
C PHE A 53 20.65 -63.32 -19.86
N VAL A 54 19.72 -63.95 -19.13
CA VAL A 54 18.45 -63.32 -18.75
C VAL A 54 18.70 -62.12 -17.83
N ILE A 55 19.56 -62.24 -16.82
CA ILE A 55 19.88 -61.16 -15.89
C ILE A 55 20.52 -59.98 -16.63
N VAL A 56 21.56 -60.19 -17.44
CA VAL A 56 22.24 -59.10 -18.13
C VAL A 56 21.30 -58.41 -19.13
N LYS A 57 20.49 -59.17 -19.87
CA LYS A 57 19.58 -58.60 -20.87
C LYS A 57 18.38 -57.87 -20.26
N TYR A 58 17.86 -58.32 -19.11
CA TYR A 58 16.68 -57.73 -18.48
C TYR A 58 16.98 -56.77 -17.33
N ALA A 59 18.01 -57.01 -16.51
CA ALA A 59 18.37 -56.17 -15.36
C ALA A 59 19.38 -55.07 -15.71
N GLY A 60 20.18 -55.23 -16.79
CA GLY A 60 21.11 -54.19 -17.25
C GLY A 60 20.43 -52.86 -17.60
N PRO A 61 19.42 -52.84 -18.50
CA PRO A 61 18.74 -51.61 -18.88
C PRO A 61 18.07 -50.84 -17.72
N PRO A 62 17.29 -51.47 -16.80
CA PRO A 62 16.68 -50.74 -15.69
C PRO A 62 17.70 -50.20 -14.69
N LEU A 63 18.82 -50.91 -14.44
CA LEU A 63 19.85 -50.47 -13.50
C LEU A 63 20.61 -49.23 -14.02
N LEU A 64 21.01 -49.25 -15.30
CA LEU A 64 21.64 -48.09 -15.96
C LEU A 64 20.69 -46.89 -16.02
N ASN A 65 19.41 -47.13 -16.29
CA ASN A 65 18.40 -46.07 -16.31
C ASN A 65 18.18 -45.44 -14.93
N PHE A 66 18.24 -46.23 -13.85
CA PHE A 66 18.15 -45.73 -12.48
C PHE A 66 19.33 -44.84 -12.09
N LEU A 67 20.56 -45.28 -12.39
CA LEU A 67 21.76 -44.48 -12.14
C LEU A 67 21.78 -43.18 -12.95
N ARG A 68 21.38 -43.24 -14.22
CA ARG A 68 21.22 -42.04 -15.06
C ARG A 68 20.09 -41.13 -14.59
N ALA A 69 19.02 -41.69 -14.02
CA ALA A 69 17.93 -40.90 -13.45
C ALA A 69 18.40 -40.11 -12.23
N GLN A 70 19.11 -40.75 -11.30
CA GLN A 70 19.72 -40.10 -10.13
C GLN A 70 20.67 -38.96 -10.54
N GLY A 71 21.56 -39.19 -11.51
CA GLY A 71 22.46 -38.14 -12.00
C GLY A 71 21.70 -36.94 -12.60
N ARG A 72 20.65 -37.20 -13.39
CA ARG A 72 19.78 -36.14 -13.93
C ARG A 72 18.95 -35.43 -12.85
N ASP A 73 18.57 -36.12 -11.78
CA ASP A 73 17.85 -35.49 -10.65
C ASP A 73 18.75 -34.48 -9.93
N ILE A 74 20.00 -34.85 -9.65
CA ILE A 74 21.00 -33.98 -9.03
C ILE A 74 21.30 -32.77 -9.93
N GLU A 75 21.54 -32.99 -11.22
CA GLU A 75 21.80 -31.90 -12.18
C GLU A 75 20.60 -30.93 -12.28
N ARG A 76 19.38 -31.46 -12.28
CA ARG A 76 18.16 -30.66 -12.26
C ARG A 76 18.00 -29.87 -10.97
N GLU A 77 18.31 -30.47 -9.83
CA GLU A 77 18.24 -29.80 -8.54
C GLU A 77 19.30 -28.69 -8.43
N MET A 78 20.53 -28.94 -8.86
CA MET A 78 21.59 -27.91 -8.93
C MET A 78 21.17 -26.76 -9.84
N THR A 79 20.69 -27.06 -11.06
CA THR A 79 20.20 -26.04 -11.99
C THR A 79 19.04 -25.24 -11.39
N ARG A 80 18.14 -25.90 -10.63
CA ARG A 80 17.03 -25.23 -9.95
C ARG A 80 17.54 -24.27 -8.88
N ILE A 81 18.49 -24.70 -8.05
CA ILE A 81 19.10 -23.89 -7.00
C ILE A 81 19.84 -22.69 -7.59
N GLU A 82 20.59 -22.88 -8.68
CA GLU A 82 21.28 -21.79 -9.38
C GLU A 82 20.30 -20.76 -9.94
N LYS A 83 19.22 -21.20 -10.59
CA LYS A 83 18.16 -20.32 -11.08
C LYS A 83 17.49 -19.55 -9.94
N GLN A 84 17.12 -20.24 -8.86
CA GLN A 84 16.53 -19.60 -7.68
C GLN A 84 17.49 -18.57 -7.07
N LYS A 85 18.78 -18.88 -6.97
CA LYS A 85 19.79 -17.92 -6.48
C LYS A 85 19.90 -16.72 -7.40
N ALA A 86 19.90 -16.90 -8.72
CA ALA A 86 19.94 -15.81 -9.68
C ALA A 86 18.68 -14.93 -9.60
N GLU A 87 17.50 -15.52 -9.49
CA GLU A 87 16.23 -14.81 -9.28
C GLU A 87 16.24 -14.01 -7.97
N MET A 88 16.68 -14.62 -6.86
CA MET A 88 16.79 -13.92 -5.57
C MET A 88 17.77 -12.75 -5.63
N LEU A 89 18.93 -12.91 -6.26
CA LEU A 89 19.89 -11.82 -6.45
C LEU A 89 19.32 -10.70 -7.32
N TYR A 90 18.54 -11.06 -8.35
CA TYR A 90 17.84 -10.08 -9.19
C TYR A 90 16.80 -9.31 -8.38
N HIS A 91 15.97 -10.00 -7.59
CA HIS A 91 14.99 -9.37 -6.70
C HIS A 91 15.65 -8.46 -5.66
N LEU A 92 16.75 -8.88 -5.05
CA LEU A 92 17.50 -8.04 -4.12
C LEU A 92 18.01 -6.75 -4.78
N LYS A 93 18.54 -6.84 -6.01
CA LYS A 93 18.94 -5.65 -6.77
C LYS A 93 17.76 -4.73 -7.08
N GLN A 94 16.61 -5.30 -7.44
CA GLN A 94 15.40 -4.51 -7.68
C GLN A 94 14.91 -3.81 -6.41
N VAL A 95 14.85 -4.51 -5.28
CA VAL A 95 14.46 -3.95 -3.98
C VAL A 95 15.42 -2.85 -3.56
N GLN A 96 16.74 -3.07 -3.69
CA GLN A 96 17.73 -2.03 -3.38
C GLN A 96 17.54 -0.79 -4.26
N LYS A 97 17.27 -0.98 -5.56
CA LYS A 97 16.98 0.13 -6.48
C LYS A 97 15.71 0.87 -6.05
N GLN A 98 14.65 0.15 -5.67
CA GLN A 98 13.40 0.75 -5.19
C GLN A 98 13.60 1.52 -3.89
N LEU A 99 14.40 1.00 -2.95
CA LEU A 99 14.75 1.69 -1.70
C LEU A 99 15.49 3.00 -1.99
N ASN A 100 16.56 2.96 -2.80
CA ASN A 100 17.31 4.16 -3.17
C ASN A 100 16.42 5.20 -3.86
N GLN A 101 15.53 4.77 -4.76
CA GLN A 101 14.56 5.66 -5.40
C GLN A 101 13.54 6.22 -4.39
N SER A 102 13.14 5.43 -3.40
CA SER A 102 12.24 5.86 -2.34
C SER A 102 12.88 6.92 -1.45
N ASP A 103 14.15 6.76 -1.09
CA ASP A 103 14.89 7.74 -0.28
C ASP A 103 15.05 9.09 -0.99
N ILE A 104 15.32 9.05 -2.31
CA ILE A 104 15.36 10.26 -3.15
C ILE A 104 13.99 10.94 -3.15
N ARG A 105 12.91 10.18 -3.42
CA ARG A 105 11.54 10.73 -3.39
C ARG A 105 11.17 11.29 -2.02
N MET A 106 11.54 10.62 -0.94
CA MET A 106 11.27 11.08 0.43
C MET A 106 11.97 12.41 0.71
N THR A 107 13.22 12.55 0.26
CA THR A 107 13.98 13.80 0.39
C THR A 107 13.31 14.93 -0.40
N GLU A 108 12.87 14.65 -1.63
CA GLU A 108 12.14 15.61 -2.45
C GLU A 108 10.80 16.03 -1.81
N ILE A 109 10.04 15.07 -1.28
CA ILE A 109 8.77 15.35 -0.57
C ILE A 109 9.02 16.22 0.66
N ARG A 110 10.04 15.92 1.46
CA ARG A 110 10.40 16.74 2.62
C ARG A 110 10.73 18.17 2.20
N GLN A 111 11.53 18.33 1.16
CA GLN A 111 11.88 19.66 0.66
C GLN A 111 10.64 20.43 0.20
N ARG A 112 9.74 19.78 -0.57
CA ARG A 112 8.47 20.39 -1.00
C ARG A 112 7.59 20.80 0.17
N ILE A 113 7.46 19.97 1.20
CA ILE A 113 6.67 20.28 2.40
C ILE A 113 7.24 21.50 3.13
N ILE A 114 8.56 21.59 3.26
CA ILE A 114 9.22 22.75 3.90
C ILE A 114 8.95 24.02 3.09
N ASP A 115 9.15 23.95 1.77
CA ASP A 115 8.96 25.10 0.87
C ASP A 115 7.50 25.59 0.88
N GLU A 116 6.55 24.65 0.80
CA GLU A 116 5.12 24.94 0.87
C GLU A 116 4.73 25.48 2.25
N GLY A 117 5.28 24.91 3.33
CA GLY A 117 5.07 25.39 4.69
C GLY A 117 5.55 26.83 4.87
N GLN A 118 6.72 27.18 4.33
CA GLN A 118 7.24 28.55 4.35
C GLN A 118 6.35 29.51 3.56
N ARG A 119 5.91 29.13 2.36
CA ARG A 119 5.01 29.93 1.54
C ARG A 119 3.65 30.16 2.22
N ARG A 120 3.05 29.11 2.77
CA ARG A 120 1.78 29.20 3.52
C ARG A 120 1.93 30.06 4.76
N LYS A 121 3.01 29.91 5.52
CA LYS A 121 3.30 30.78 6.68
C LYS A 121 3.37 32.24 6.26
N ALA A 122 4.10 32.55 5.20
CA ALA A 122 4.22 33.92 4.69
C ALA A 122 2.87 34.47 4.20
N ALA A 123 2.05 33.64 3.54
CA ALA A 123 0.71 34.02 3.10
C ALA A 123 -0.21 34.34 4.29
N ILE A 124 -0.25 33.48 5.32
CA ILE A 124 -1.05 33.69 6.53
C ILE A 124 -0.65 34.99 7.23
N ILE A 125 0.66 35.27 7.36
CA ILE A 125 1.13 36.51 7.98
C ILE A 125 0.66 37.73 7.18
N ARG A 126 0.81 37.72 5.86
CA ARG A 126 0.36 38.83 5.00
C ARG A 126 -1.15 39.04 5.08
N GLU A 127 -1.93 37.97 5.04
CA GLU A 127 -3.38 38.02 5.15
C GLU A 127 -3.80 38.61 6.51
N ALA A 128 -3.19 38.15 7.61
CA ALA A 128 -3.46 38.68 8.94
C ALA A 128 -3.08 40.16 9.07
N GLU A 129 -1.96 40.60 8.48
CA GLU A 129 -1.56 42.01 8.46
C GLU A 129 -2.55 42.87 7.66
N GLU A 130 -3.02 42.37 6.51
CA GLU A 130 -4.00 43.07 5.68
C GLU A 130 -5.37 43.15 6.38
N GLU A 131 -5.82 42.05 6.98
CA GLU A 131 -7.05 42.00 7.77
C GLU A 131 -6.99 42.95 8.97
N SER A 132 -5.89 42.95 9.72
CA SER A 132 -5.67 43.87 10.84
C SER A 132 -5.73 45.33 10.39
N ARG A 133 -5.11 45.66 9.26
CA ARG A 133 -5.16 47.01 8.68
C ARG A 133 -6.60 47.42 8.32
N ARG A 134 -7.34 46.53 7.66
CA ARG A 134 -8.75 46.75 7.30
C ARG A 134 -9.63 46.91 8.54
N LEU A 135 -9.36 46.14 9.60
CA LEU A 135 -10.07 46.22 10.88
C LEU A 135 -9.85 47.59 11.53
N ILE A 136 -8.60 48.05 11.60
CA ILE A 136 -8.25 49.37 12.15
C ILE A 136 -8.93 50.49 11.35
N GLU A 137 -8.88 50.43 10.02
CA GLU A 137 -9.53 51.42 9.16
C GLU A 137 -11.06 51.44 9.37
N SER A 138 -11.69 50.25 9.43
CA SER A 138 -13.13 50.16 9.70
C SER A 138 -13.48 50.66 11.10
N ALA A 139 -12.65 50.37 12.11
CA ALA A 139 -12.87 50.84 13.47
C ALA A 139 -12.75 52.37 13.56
N GLY A 140 -11.78 52.97 12.87
CA GLY A 140 -11.64 54.43 12.76
C GLY A 140 -12.89 55.08 12.14
N LYS A 141 -13.35 54.57 10.99
CA LYS A 141 -14.58 55.07 10.34
C LYS A 141 -15.81 54.94 11.24
N LYS A 142 -15.95 53.83 11.96
CA LYS A 142 -17.06 53.64 12.92
C LYS A 142 -16.96 54.62 14.09
N ALA A 143 -15.76 54.82 14.64
CA ALA A 143 -15.54 55.76 15.73
C ALA A 143 -15.89 57.20 15.30
N GLU A 144 -15.47 57.63 14.12
CA GLU A 144 -15.82 58.94 13.55
C GLU A 144 -17.35 59.09 13.38
N ALA A 145 -18.02 58.07 12.84
CA ALA A 145 -19.47 58.07 12.68
C ALA A 145 -20.19 58.19 14.05
N HIS A 146 -19.76 57.44 15.05
CA HIS A 146 -20.32 57.52 16.41
C HIS A 146 -20.06 58.87 17.07
N LEU A 147 -18.89 59.47 16.87
CA LEU A 147 -18.58 60.82 17.37
C LEU A 147 -19.49 61.87 16.72
N LEU A 148 -19.74 61.77 15.42
CA LEU A 148 -20.65 62.68 14.71
C LEU A 148 -22.09 62.52 15.21
N GLU A 149 -22.55 61.28 15.39
CA GLU A 149 -23.88 60.98 15.93
C GLU A 149 -24.04 61.52 17.36
N ALA A 150 -23.05 61.28 18.24
CA ALA A 150 -23.07 61.78 19.61
C ALA A 150 -23.08 63.31 19.67
N LYS A 151 -22.32 63.98 18.79
CA LYS A 151 -22.34 65.45 18.68
C LYS A 151 -23.70 65.98 18.25
N ARG A 152 -24.37 65.33 17.28
CA ARG A 152 -25.72 65.71 16.84
C ARG A 152 -26.74 65.56 17.97
N LYS A 153 -26.74 64.42 18.66
CA LYS A 153 -27.62 64.20 19.83
C LYS A 153 -27.39 65.24 20.93
N LEU A 154 -26.14 65.56 21.25
CA LEU A 154 -25.82 66.62 22.22
C LEU A 154 -26.32 67.99 21.78
N GLN A 155 -26.24 68.32 20.48
CA GLN A 155 -26.78 69.58 19.98
C GLN A 155 -28.30 69.63 20.09
N GLU A 156 -28.99 68.54 19.75
CA GLU A 156 -30.45 68.41 19.91
C GLU A 156 -30.85 68.59 21.38
N GLU A 157 -30.21 67.86 22.31
CA GLU A 157 -30.48 67.97 23.75
C GLU A 157 -30.20 69.38 24.30
N LEU A 158 -29.15 70.06 23.82
CA LEU A 158 -28.84 71.43 24.21
C LEU A 158 -29.87 72.43 23.71
N ILE A 159 -30.38 72.27 22.48
CA ILE A 159 -31.42 73.12 21.91
C ILE A 159 -32.71 72.95 22.72
N ASP A 160 -33.11 71.72 23.02
CA ASP A 160 -34.30 71.43 23.83
C ASP A 160 -34.17 72.02 25.23
N LEU A 161 -33.03 71.83 25.90
CA LEU A 161 -32.80 72.39 27.24
C LEU A 161 -32.78 73.92 27.22
N ALA A 162 -32.19 74.54 26.19
CA ALA A 162 -32.17 76.00 26.04
C ALA A 162 -33.58 76.55 25.79
N ALA A 163 -34.38 75.88 24.96
CA ALA A 163 -35.78 76.22 24.70
C ALA A 163 -36.62 76.12 25.98
N ASP A 164 -36.49 75.02 26.74
CA ASP A 164 -37.16 74.85 28.03
C ASP A 164 -36.77 75.93 29.04
N ARG A 165 -35.47 76.24 29.13
CA ARG A 165 -34.98 77.28 30.04
C ARG A 165 -35.46 78.66 29.63
N ALA A 166 -35.52 78.94 28.33
CA ALA A 166 -36.09 80.16 27.78
C ALA A 166 -37.58 80.26 28.12
N LEU A 167 -38.38 79.22 27.88
CA LEU A 167 -39.80 79.16 28.24
C LEU A 167 -40.06 79.40 29.73
N GLN A 168 -39.20 78.88 30.61
CA GLN A 168 -39.32 79.13 32.06
C GLN A 168 -38.91 80.55 32.49
N THR A 169 -38.04 81.21 31.72
CA THR A 169 -37.47 82.53 32.07
C THR A 169 -38.24 83.68 31.40
N LEU A 170 -38.73 83.50 30.18
CA LEU A 170 -39.45 84.51 29.39
C LEU A 170 -40.60 85.17 30.19
N PRO A 171 -41.48 84.42 30.88
CA PRO A 171 -42.60 85.02 31.61
C PRO A 171 -42.15 85.88 32.80
N LYS A 172 -40.95 85.63 33.34
CA LYS A 172 -40.41 86.33 34.51
C LYS A 172 -39.72 87.65 34.16
N VAL A 173 -39.37 87.86 32.89
CA VAL A 173 -38.58 89.03 32.44
C VAL A 173 -39.40 89.98 31.55
N VAL A 174 -40.48 89.51 30.92
CA VAL A 174 -41.33 90.33 30.04
C VAL A 174 -42.20 91.32 30.84
N ARG A 175 -42.02 92.62 30.60
CA ARG A 175 -42.82 93.71 31.19
C ARG A 175 -44.09 93.99 30.37
N ALA A 176 -44.99 94.83 30.90
CA ALA A 176 -46.26 95.16 30.25
C ALA A 176 -46.05 95.97 28.95
N GLU A 177 -45.06 96.87 28.91
CA GLU A 177 -44.78 97.70 27.72
C GLU A 177 -44.28 96.89 26.51
N ASP A 178 -43.49 95.83 26.75
CA ASP A 178 -42.99 94.95 25.69
C ASP A 178 -44.12 94.15 25.02
N ARG A 179 -45.16 93.81 25.80
CA ARG A 179 -46.32 93.05 25.33
C ARG A 179 -47.16 93.84 24.33
N GLU A 180 -47.35 95.13 24.59
CA GLU A 180 -48.04 96.02 23.64
C GLU A 180 -47.23 96.20 22.36
N ARG A 181 -45.91 96.41 22.45
CA ARG A 181 -45.04 96.52 21.26
C ARG A 181 -45.08 95.28 20.37
N MET A 182 -45.10 94.07 20.96
CA MET A 182 -45.21 92.82 20.20
C MET A 182 -46.56 92.72 19.48
N ILE A 183 -47.66 93.16 20.10
CA ILE A 183 -48.98 93.18 19.47
C ILE A 183 -49.02 94.19 18.32
N THR A 184 -48.47 95.39 18.51
CA THR A 184 -48.42 96.41 17.45
C THR A 184 -47.59 95.93 16.24
N SER A 185 -46.44 95.27 16.46
CA SER A 185 -45.62 94.78 15.35
C SER A 185 -46.24 93.58 14.62
N TYR A 186 -46.96 92.70 15.32
CA TYR A 186 -47.70 91.60 14.68
C TYR A 186 -48.84 92.12 13.81
N LEU A 187 -49.54 93.16 14.27
CA LEU A 187 -50.59 93.81 13.50
C LEU A 187 -50.03 94.50 12.25
N ASP A 188 -48.87 95.16 12.36
CA ASP A 188 -48.19 95.81 11.22
C ASP A 188 -47.73 94.80 10.16
N GLN A 189 -47.21 93.64 10.59
CA GLN A 189 -46.69 92.60 9.69
C GLN A 189 -47.79 91.80 8.98
N ILE A 190 -49.02 91.82 9.51
CA ILE A 190 -50.22 91.24 8.87
C ILE A 190 -50.89 92.25 7.93
N HIS A 191 -50.64 93.55 8.11
CA HIS A 191 -51.19 94.62 7.27
C HIS A 191 -50.28 95.04 6.10
N SER A 192 -49.12 94.41 5.92
CA SER A 192 -48.26 94.52 4.71
C SER A 192 -48.29 93.23 3.90
#